data_AF-A0A926SND5-F1
#
_entry.id   AF-A0A926SND5-F1
#
_cell.length_a   1.000
_cell.length_b   1.000
_cell.length_c   1.000
_cell.angle_alpha   90.00
_cell.angle_beta   90.00
_cell.angle_gamma   90.00
#
_symmetry.space_group_name_H-M   'P 1'
#
loop_
_entity.id
_entity.type
_entity.pdbx_description
1 polymer ?
#
loop_
_entity_poly.entity_id
_entity_poly.type
_entity_poly.pdbx_seq_one_letter_code
_entity_poly.pdbx_strand_id
1 'polypeptide(L)'
;MLNVLNQLPELIAFVESVECNSFSAAAQSLDTTPSAISKRVAKLEDRLGVRLLHRTTRSLSLTAEGAAYYERVSRLLRELDEAHDLVISKGKPRGKLTVSTSLDFGQWLLMQSIPEFLAQYPEIQIDLRLSDRRLRYHSLTWFSSETRS
;
A
#
# COMPACT_ATOMS: atom_id res chain seq x y z
N MET A 1 -26.71 -4.16 0.28
CA MET A 1 -25.93 -4.81 -0.79
C MET A 1 -25.85 -3.79 -1.93
N LEU A 2 -24.86 -2.93 -2.16
CA LEU A 2 -23.42 -2.82 -1.81
C LEU A 2 -23.16 -1.50 -1.05
N ASN A 3 -22.70 -1.56 0.21
CA ASN A 3 -22.39 -0.35 1.01
C ASN A 3 -20.92 0.10 0.89
N VAL A 4 -20.07 -0.75 0.30
CA VAL A 4 -18.60 -0.62 0.23
C VAL A 4 -18.12 0.23 -0.95
N LEU A 5 -18.85 0.25 -2.07
CA LEU A 5 -18.46 1.07 -3.22
C LEU A 5 -18.59 2.58 -2.94
N ASN A 6 -19.58 2.98 -2.15
CA ASN A 6 -19.69 4.35 -1.63
C ASN A 6 -18.70 4.66 -0.49
N GLN A 7 -17.88 3.69 -0.07
CA GLN A 7 -16.85 3.83 0.97
C GLN A 7 -15.44 3.97 0.40
N LEU A 8 -15.25 3.86 -0.92
CA LEU A 8 -13.93 3.91 -1.53
C LEU A 8 -13.12 5.15 -1.09
N PRO A 9 -13.68 6.37 -1.01
CA PRO A 9 -12.92 7.53 -0.53
C PRO A 9 -12.45 7.38 0.92
N GLU A 10 -13.27 6.77 1.78
CA GLU A 10 -12.91 6.52 3.18
C GLU A 10 -11.88 5.40 3.34
N LEU A 11 -11.99 4.33 2.54
CA LEU A 11 -11.03 3.22 2.52
C LEU A 11 -9.66 3.66 2.01
N ILE A 12 -9.64 4.40 0.89
CA ILE A 12 -8.43 4.98 0.31
C ILE A 12 -7.78 5.93 1.32
N ALA A 13 -8.56 6.81 1.95
CA ALA A 13 -8.04 7.71 2.98
C ALA A 13 -7.42 6.96 4.16
N PHE A 14 -8.03 5.86 4.61
CA PHE A 14 -7.48 5.03 5.69
C PHE A 14 -6.18 4.33 5.28
N VAL A 15 -6.17 3.62 4.15
CA VAL A 15 -4.98 2.91 3.65
C VAL A 15 -3.83 3.86 3.44
N GLU A 16 -4.07 5.01 2.79
CA GLU A 16 -3.03 6.00 2.53
C GLU A 16 -2.48 6.63 3.81
N SER A 17 -3.34 6.86 4.81
CA SER A 17 -2.91 7.36 6.13
C SER A 17 -1.96 6.40 6.83
N VAL A 18 -2.22 5.09 6.70
CA VAL A 18 -1.39 4.03 7.28
C VAL A 18 -0.05 3.92 6.54
N GLU A 19 -0.07 3.93 5.21
CA GLU A 19 1.14 3.83 4.39
C GLU A 19 2.06 5.05 4.55
N CYS A 20 1.48 6.26 4.62
CA CYS A 20 2.21 7.49 4.87
C CYS A 20 2.56 7.71 6.34
N ASN A 21 2.00 6.91 7.26
CA ASN A 21 2.08 7.11 8.70
C ASN A 21 1.70 8.53 9.18
N SER A 22 0.86 9.24 8.41
CA SER A 22 0.54 10.66 8.63
C SER A 22 -0.66 11.09 7.80
N PHE A 23 -1.62 11.79 8.43
CA PHE A 23 -2.74 12.41 7.72
C PHE A 23 -2.31 13.54 6.79
N SER A 24 -1.24 14.26 7.12
CA SER A 24 -0.75 15.36 6.29
C SER A 24 -0.10 14.85 5.01
N ALA A 25 0.71 13.79 5.10
CA ALA A 25 1.34 13.18 3.93
C ALA A 25 0.29 12.47 3.05
N ALA A 26 -0.67 11.76 3.65
CA ALA A 26 -1.78 11.16 2.91
C ALA A 26 -2.65 12.20 2.19
N ALA A 27 -2.89 13.36 2.82
CA ALA A 27 -3.64 14.44 2.20
C ALA A 27 -2.93 15.02 0.96
N GLN A 28 -1.60 15.14 1.01
CA GLN A 28 -0.80 15.55 -0.16
C GLN A 28 -0.86 14.52 -1.29
N SER A 29 -0.79 13.22 -0.96
CA SER A 29 -0.88 12.12 -1.93
C SER A 29 -2.24 12.09 -2.65
N LEU A 30 -3.32 12.37 -1.92
CA LEU A 30 -4.70 12.32 -2.42
C LEU A 30 -5.26 13.68 -2.88
N ASP A 31 -4.40 14.69 -3.07
CA ASP A 31 -4.76 16.06 -3.46
C ASP A 31 -5.94 16.64 -2.65
N THR A 32 -5.82 16.59 -1.33
CA THR A 32 -6.88 17.03 -0.41
C THR A 32 -6.32 17.63 0.88
N THR A 33 -7.18 17.93 1.85
CA THR A 33 -6.78 18.52 3.13
C THR A 33 -6.64 17.47 4.24
N PRO A 34 -5.72 17.65 5.22
CA PRO A 34 -5.59 16.72 6.36
C PRO A 34 -6.89 16.58 7.18
N SER A 35 -7.69 17.65 7.26
CA SER A 35 -9.00 17.63 7.91
C SER A 35 -9.99 16.73 7.16
N ALA A 36 -10.00 16.77 5.82
CA ALA A 36 -10.84 15.90 5.01
C ALA A 36 -10.45 14.42 5.18
N ILE A 37 -9.16 14.09 5.21
CA ILE A 37 -8.67 12.73 5.48
C ILE A 37 -9.11 12.26 6.87
N SER A 38 -8.84 13.07 7.91
CA SER A 38 -9.24 12.76 9.29
C SER A 38 -10.74 12.49 9.44
N LYS A 39 -11.58 13.28 8.74
CA LYS A 39 -13.04 13.13 8.71
C LYS A 39 -13.49 11.87 7.98
N ARG A 40 -12.86 11.54 6.85
CA ARG A 40 -13.13 10.30 6.10
C ARG A 40 -12.81 9.06 6.93
N VAL A 41 -11.66 9.06 7.60
CA VAL A 41 -11.28 7.96 8.50
C VAL A 41 -12.22 7.86 9.71
N ALA A 42 -12.58 8.99 10.33
CA ALA A 42 -13.54 8.97 11.44
C ALA A 42 -14.90 8.39 11.02
N LYS A 43 -15.40 8.78 9.84
CA LYS A 43 -16.63 8.23 9.27
C LYS A 43 -16.53 6.73 8.97
N LEU A 44 -15.34 6.23 8.62
CA LEU A 44 -15.11 4.79 8.46
C LEU A 44 -15.20 4.07 9.81
N GLU A 45 -14.50 4.57 10.82
CA GLU A 45 -14.52 4.03 12.19
C GLU A 45 -15.94 4.03 12.78
N ASP A 46 -16.68 5.13 12.66
CA ASP A 46 -18.06 5.26 13.16
C ASP A 46 -18.99 4.22 12.53
N ARG A 47 -18.79 3.90 11.25
CA ARG A 47 -19.61 2.92 10.54
C ARG A 47 -19.24 1.49 10.88
N LEU A 48 -17.96 1.23 11.15
CA LEU A 48 -17.49 -0.09 11.57
C LEU A 48 -17.76 -0.32 13.07
N GLY A 49 -18.01 0.74 13.84
CA GLY A 49 -18.21 0.67 15.29
C GLY A 49 -16.92 0.39 16.06
N VAL A 50 -15.76 0.51 15.42
CA VAL A 50 -14.45 0.20 15.99
C VAL A 50 -13.43 1.27 15.62
N ARG A 51 -12.44 1.47 16.49
CA ARG A 51 -11.27 2.28 16.19
C ARG A 51 -10.28 1.47 15.37
N LEU A 52 -9.79 2.06 14.28
CA LEU A 52 -8.76 1.46 13.43
C LEU A 52 -7.40 2.09 13.71
N LEU A 53 -7.36 3.34 14.19
CA LEU A 53 -6.13 4.08 14.45
C LEU A 53 -6.09 4.66 15.86
N HIS A 54 -4.94 4.51 16.51
CA HIS A 54 -4.56 5.34 17.64
C HIS A 54 -4.03 6.68 17.12
N ARG A 55 -4.68 7.76 17.53
CA ARG A 55 -4.25 9.14 17.23
C ARG A 55 -3.50 9.68 18.43
N THR A 56 -2.18 9.80 18.32
CA THR A 56 -1.40 10.62 19.24
C THR A 56 -0.96 11.88 18.51
N THR A 57 -0.64 12.94 19.25
CA THR A 57 -0.13 14.20 18.67
C THR A 57 1.22 14.06 17.98
N ARG A 58 1.89 12.89 18.11
CA ARG A 58 3.23 12.63 17.57
C ARG A 58 3.29 11.45 16.60
N SER A 59 2.32 10.54 16.62
CA SER A 59 2.29 9.39 15.74
C SER A 59 0.87 8.90 15.46
N LEU A 60 0.71 8.34 14.26
CA LEU A 60 -0.40 7.51 13.88
C LEU A 60 0.03 6.04 14.10
N SER A 61 -0.81 5.21 14.70
CA SER A 61 -0.56 3.77 14.76
C SER A 61 -1.85 2.98 14.63
N LEU A 62 -1.75 1.74 14.14
CA LEU A 62 -2.89 0.85 13.96
C LEU A 62 -3.31 0.23 15.30
N THR A 63 -4.62 0.04 15.47
CA THR A 63 -5.18 -0.90 16.46
C THR A 63 -5.04 -2.34 15.94
N ALA A 64 -5.37 -3.34 16.76
CA ALA A 64 -5.37 -4.73 16.32
C ALA A 64 -6.42 -4.96 15.20
N GLU A 65 -7.61 -4.38 15.37
CA GLU A 65 -8.69 -4.38 14.38
C GLU A 65 -8.27 -3.62 13.12
N GLY A 66 -7.58 -2.48 13.30
CA GLY A 66 -7.02 -1.69 12.22
C GLY A 66 -6.03 -2.46 11.36
N ALA A 67 -5.13 -3.21 11.98
CA ALA A 67 -4.12 -4.01 11.28
C ALA A 67 -4.76 -5.11 10.43
N ALA A 68 -5.69 -5.87 11.01
CA ALA A 68 -6.44 -6.91 10.30
C ALA A 68 -7.27 -6.34 9.15
N TYR A 69 -7.88 -5.17 9.37
CA TYR A 69 -8.68 -4.48 8.35
C TYR A 69 -7.81 -3.95 7.21
N TYR A 70 -6.68 -3.31 7.54
CA TYR A 70 -5.71 -2.80 6.56
C TYR A 70 -5.15 -3.90 5.66
N GLU A 71 -4.75 -5.04 6.22
CA GLU A 71 -4.20 -6.16 5.44
C GLU A 71 -5.17 -6.62 4.35
N ARG A 72 -6.46 -6.72 4.69
CA ARG A 72 -7.49 -7.17 3.75
C ARG A 72 -7.85 -6.10 2.72
N VAL A 73 -8.07 -4.86 3.17
CA VAL A 73 -8.55 -3.76 2.31
C VAL A 73 -7.47 -3.29 1.34
N SER A 74 -6.22 -3.16 1.80
CA SER A 74 -5.11 -2.74 0.93
C SER A 74 -4.92 -3.71 -0.25
N ARG A 75 -5.05 -5.02 0.00
CA ARG A 75 -4.99 -6.04 -1.06
C ARG A 75 -6.12 -5.88 -2.07
N LEU A 76 -7.35 -5.71 -1.61
CA LEU A 76 -8.51 -5.53 -2.49
C LEU A 76 -8.40 -4.26 -3.35
N LEU A 77 -7.86 -3.17 -2.79
CA LEU A 77 -7.63 -1.96 -3.56
C LEU A 77 -6.56 -2.16 -4.65
N ARG A 78 -5.49 -2.91 -4.35
CA ARG A 78 -4.49 -3.26 -5.37
C ARG A 78 -5.05 -4.17 -6.46
N GLU A 79 -5.82 -5.20 -6.08
CA GLU A 79 -6.48 -6.08 -7.06
C GLU A 79 -7.44 -5.29 -7.98
N LEU A 80 -8.11 -4.27 -7.44
CA LEU A 80 -8.98 -3.39 -8.23
C LEU A 80 -8.16 -2.51 -9.20
N ASP A 81 -7.02 -1.99 -8.76
CA ASP A 81 -6.11 -1.20 -9.59
C ASP A 81 -5.48 -2.06 -10.70
N GLU A 82 -5.03 -3.27 -10.36
CA GLU A 82 -4.55 -4.26 -11.33
C GLU A 82 -5.62 -4.61 -12.37
N ALA A 83 -6.86 -4.83 -11.95
CA ALA A 83 -7.97 -5.09 -12.86
C ALA A 83 -8.25 -3.90 -13.80
N HIS A 84 -8.11 -2.67 -13.29
CA HIS A 84 -8.25 -1.47 -14.09
C HIS A 84 -7.11 -1.33 -15.11
N ASP A 85 -5.88 -1.59 -14.69
CA ASP A 85 -4.69 -1.59 -15.54
C ASP A 85 -4.78 -2.64 -16.65
N LEU A 86 -5.33 -3.83 -16.38
CA LEU A 86 -5.54 -4.86 -17.41
C LEU A 86 -6.46 -4.40 -18.55
N VAL A 87 -7.43 -3.53 -18.26
CA VAL A 87 -8.38 -3.02 -19.26
C VAL A 87 -7.81 -1.80 -20.00
N ILE A 88 -7.11 -0.91 -19.28
CA ILE A 88 -6.49 0.28 -19.87
C ILE A 88 -5.25 -0.09 -20.70
N SER A 89 -4.45 -1.04 -20.22
CA SER A 89 -3.31 -1.57 -20.94
C SER A 89 -3.77 -2.52 -22.05
N LYS A 90 -4.09 -1.96 -23.22
CA LYS A 90 -4.13 -2.73 -24.48
C LYS A 90 -2.72 -3.21 -24.86
N GLY A 91 -2.13 -4.10 -24.06
CA GLY A 91 -0.88 -4.80 -24.35
C GLY A 91 0.43 -4.01 -24.14
N LYS A 92 0.39 -2.85 -23.49
CA LYS A 92 1.61 -2.12 -23.10
C LYS A 92 1.50 -1.64 -21.65
N PRO A 93 2.35 -2.09 -20.72
CA PRO A 93 2.43 -1.53 -19.39
C PRO A 93 2.88 -0.06 -19.50
N ARG A 94 2.13 0.83 -18.83
CA ARG A 94 2.31 2.29 -18.81
C ARG A 94 2.06 2.76 -17.38
N GLY A 95 2.69 3.84 -16.95
CA GLY A 95 2.46 4.41 -15.61
C GLY A 95 3.63 4.24 -14.64
N LYS A 96 3.39 4.53 -13.36
CA LYS A 96 4.45 4.68 -12.35
C LYS A 96 4.71 3.36 -11.60
N LEU A 97 5.85 2.72 -11.84
CA LEU A 97 6.30 1.52 -11.12
C LEU A 97 7.17 1.92 -9.94
N THR A 98 6.67 1.77 -8.71
CA THR A 98 7.47 2.04 -7.50
C THR A 98 8.16 0.77 -7.01
N VAL A 99 9.49 0.74 -7.03
CA VAL A 99 10.29 -0.41 -6.57
C VAL A 99 11.01 -0.02 -5.27
N SER A 100 10.64 -0.65 -4.16
CA SER A 100 11.29 -0.44 -2.86
C SER A 100 12.21 -1.61 -2.53
N THR A 101 13.52 -1.37 -2.39
CA THR A 101 14.50 -2.45 -2.19
C THR A 101 15.73 -1.99 -1.37
N SER A 102 16.54 -2.95 -0.91
CA SER A 102 17.86 -2.65 -0.32
C SER A 102 18.80 -2.02 -1.33
N LEU A 103 19.76 -1.23 -0.84
CA LEU A 103 20.75 -0.53 -1.68
C LEU A 103 21.48 -1.49 -2.62
N ASP A 104 21.97 -2.61 -2.09
CA ASP A 104 22.75 -3.61 -2.84
C ASP A 104 21.92 -4.27 -3.96
N PHE A 105 20.67 -4.65 -3.66
CA PHE A 105 19.79 -5.29 -4.64
C PHE A 105 19.30 -4.29 -5.70
N GLY A 106 19.04 -3.06 -5.28
CA GLY A 106 18.64 -1.99 -6.19
C GLY A 106 19.72 -1.60 -7.19
N GLN A 107 20.98 -1.55 -6.76
CA GLN A 107 22.11 -1.33 -7.67
C GLN A 107 22.23 -2.45 -8.71
N TRP A 108 22.11 -3.71 -8.29
CA TRP A 108 22.12 -4.85 -9.20
C TRP A 108 20.98 -4.79 -10.22
N LEU A 109 19.76 -4.48 -9.77
CA LEU A 109 18.57 -4.35 -10.63
C LEU A 109 18.69 -3.19 -11.64
N LEU A 110 19.24 -2.05 -11.20
CA LEU A 110 19.50 -0.87 -12.05
C LEU A 110 20.51 -1.16 -13.16
N MET A 111 21.55 -1.95 -12.86
CA MET A 111 22.62 -2.23 -13.81
C MET A 111 22.24 -3.26 -14.87
N GLN A 112 21.35 -4.20 -14.57
CA GLN A 112 21.11 -5.36 -15.45
C GLN A 112 19.75 -5.35 -16.14
N SER A 113 18.68 -4.90 -15.49
CA SER A 113 17.32 -5.19 -15.96
C SER A 113 16.51 -3.95 -16.34
N ILE A 114 16.80 -2.79 -15.72
CA ILE A 114 16.05 -1.56 -15.95
C ILE A 114 16.26 -0.95 -17.36
N PRO A 115 17.48 -0.92 -17.92
CA PRO A 115 17.70 -0.31 -19.23
C PRO A 115 16.92 -1.00 -20.36
N GLU A 116 16.94 -2.33 -20.39
CA GLU A 116 16.25 -3.14 -21.40
C GLU A 116 14.72 -3.09 -21.20
N PHE A 117 14.26 -3.10 -19.94
CA PHE A 117 12.85 -2.97 -19.60
C PHE A 117 12.26 -1.60 -19.98
N LEU A 118 12.96 -0.50 -19.70
CA LEU A 118 12.53 0.84 -20.11
C LEU A 118 12.60 1.05 -21.62
N ALA A 119 13.55 0.41 -22.31
CA ALA A 119 13.60 0.41 -23.76
C ALA A 119 12.39 -0.31 -24.38
N GLN A 120 11.93 -1.40 -23.75
CA GLN A 120 10.76 -2.15 -24.19
C GLN A 120 9.43 -1.46 -23.81
N TYR A 121 9.43 -0.68 -22.72
CA TYR A 121 8.26 0.00 -22.17
C TYR A 121 8.56 1.47 -21.80
N PRO A 122 8.75 2.35 -22.80
CA PRO A 122 9.19 3.74 -22.59
C PRO A 122 8.15 4.63 -21.89
N GLU A 123 6.92 4.14 -21.74
CA GLU A 123 5.82 4.84 -21.07
C GLU A 123 5.72 4.49 -19.58
N ILE A 124 6.64 3.67 -19.06
CA ILE A 124 6.77 3.39 -17.62
C ILE A 124 7.70 4.41 -16.98
N GLN A 125 7.25 5.03 -15.89
CA GLN A 125 8.09 5.82 -14.99
C GLN A 125 8.48 4.98 -13.78
N ILE A 126 9.76 4.67 -13.63
CA ILE A 126 10.25 3.90 -12.48
C ILE A 126 10.61 4.86 -11.34
N ASP A 127 9.97 4.68 -10.18
CA ASP A 127 10.32 5.35 -8.92
C ASP A 127 11.03 4.34 -8.01
N LEU A 128 12.35 4.44 -7.93
CA LEU A 128 13.16 3.50 -7.17
C LEU A 128 13.47 4.06 -5.78
N ARG A 129 12.94 3.41 -4.75
CA ARG A 129 13.15 3.79 -3.35
C ARG A 129 14.15 2.82 -2.72
N LEU A 130 15.40 3.28 -2.64
CA LEU A 130 16.48 2.53 -2.00
C LEU A 130 16.54 2.84 -0.51
N SER A 131 16.52 1.80 0.33
CA SER A 131 16.70 1.95 1.77
C SER A 131 17.82 1.04 2.26
N ASP A 132 18.77 1.63 3.00
CA ASP A 132 19.83 0.89 3.72
C ASP A 132 19.30 0.16 4.97
N ARG A 133 17.99 0.27 5.25
CA ARG A 133 17.35 -0.56 6.26
C ARG A 133 17.24 -1.96 5.70
N ARG A 134 18.22 -2.82 6.03
CA ARG A 134 18.18 -4.28 5.86
C ARG A 134 16.74 -4.74 6.02
N LEU A 135 16.07 -5.03 4.90
CA LEU A 135 14.74 -5.60 4.92
C LEU A 135 14.92 -6.93 5.66
N ARG A 136 14.45 -7.00 6.91
CA ARG A 136 14.44 -8.25 7.66
C ARG A 136 13.51 -9.18 6.90
N TYR A 137 14.07 -10.02 6.03
CA TYR A 137 13.48 -11.30 5.72
C TYR A 137 13.40 -12.04 7.06
N HIS A 138 12.22 -12.02 7.70
CA HIS A 138 11.93 -13.00 8.72
C HIS A 138 11.65 -14.29 7.97
N SER A 139 12.68 -15.14 7.88
CA SER A 139 12.47 -16.56 7.61
C SER A 139 11.51 -17.09 8.66
N LEU A 140 10.28 -17.40 8.25
CA LEU A 140 9.41 -18.26 9.03
C LEU A 140 10.01 -19.66 8.97
N THR A 141 10.88 -19.96 9.94
CA THR A 141 11.12 -21.33 10.40
C THR A 141 9.78 -21.89 10.88
N TRP A 142 9.15 -22.74 10.07
CA TRP A 142 8.10 -23.62 10.54
C TRP A 142 8.73 -24.84 11.22
N PHE A 143 8.59 -24.88 12.54
CA PHE A 143 8.68 -26.11 13.33
C PHE A 143 7.28 -26.47 13.79
N SER A 144 7.02 -27.78 13.91
CA SER A 144 5.84 -28.48 14.48
C SER A 144 5.02 -29.18 13.37
N SER A 145 5.26 -30.47 13.11
CA SER A 145 4.75 -31.64 13.85
C SER A 145 3.41 -32.12 13.29
N GLU A 146 3.42 -33.22 12.56
CA GLU A 146 2.23 -34.06 12.38
C GLU A 146 2.63 -35.50 12.68
N THR A 147 2.12 -35.98 13.81
CA THR A 147 2.02 -37.39 14.17
C THR A 147 1.19 -38.15 13.15
N ARG A 148 1.66 -39.33 12.72
CA ARG A 148 0.73 -40.38 12.29
C ARG A 148 1.28 -41.76 12.64
N SER A 149 0.41 -42.50 13.31
CA SER A 149 0.51 -43.91 13.70
C SER A 149 0.72 -44.85 12.52
#